data_AF-A0AAD3VY82-F1
#
_entry.id   AF-A0AAD3VY82-F1
#
_cell.length_a   1.000
_cell.length_b   1.000
_cell.length_c   1.000
_cell.angle_alpha   90.00
_cell.angle_beta   90.00
_cell.angle_gamma   90.00
#
_symmetry.space_group_name_H-M   'P 1'
#
loop_
_entity.id
_entity.type
_entity.pdbx_description
1 polymer ?
#
loop_
_entity_poly.entity_id
_entity_poly.type
_entity_poly.pdbx_seq_one_letter_code
_entity_poly.pdbx_strand_id
1 'polypeptide(L)'
;MNNKVNDLLYSSFARATRPREDLRLAQSCRDFESVFLTTLWRNMAKNAGIEIGAWDVLLAQSMGKAWAESGGIGLAKVLYEQLSKSSPSNLSGDDVDEKTFGVPE
;
A
#
# COMPACT_ATOMS: atom_id res chain seq x y z
N MET A 1 -40.35 -9.83 11.14
CA MET A 1 -39.18 -10.48 11.75
C MET A 1 -37.99 -10.59 10.78
N ASN A 2 -37.77 -9.61 9.87
CA ASN A 2 -36.82 -9.75 8.75
C ASN A 2 -35.48 -8.99 8.92
N ASN A 3 -35.33 -8.14 9.95
CA ASN A 3 -34.13 -7.31 10.09
C ASN A 3 -32.91 -8.06 10.67
N LYS A 4 -33.13 -9.03 11.57
CA LYS A 4 -32.01 -9.76 12.21
C LYS A 4 -31.20 -10.63 11.23
N VAL A 5 -31.85 -11.13 10.18
CA VAL A 5 -31.19 -12.02 9.20
C VAL A 5 -30.30 -11.23 8.24
N ASN A 6 -30.74 -10.04 7.84
CA ASN A 6 -29.93 -9.12 7.01
C ASN A 6 -28.73 -8.55 7.77
N ASP A 7 -28.88 -8.20 9.06
CA ASP A 7 -27.76 -7.74 9.89
C ASP A 7 -26.69 -8.82 10.10
N LEU A 8 -27.10 -10.08 10.27
CA LEU A 8 -26.18 -11.21 10.42
C LEU A 8 -25.40 -11.47 9.13
N LEU A 9 -26.06 -11.37 7.97
CA LEU A 9 -25.41 -11.49 6.67
C LEU A 9 -24.43 -10.33 6.45
N TYR A 10 -24.84 -9.07 6.68
CA TYR A 10 -23.98 -7.90 6.51
C TYR A 10 -22.74 -7.93 7.42
N SER A 11 -22.91 -8.35 8.68
CA SER A 11 -21.83 -8.55 9.65
C SER A 11 -20.83 -9.64 9.20
N SER A 12 -21.33 -10.75 8.64
CA SER A 12 -20.49 -11.84 8.16
C SER A 12 -19.68 -11.46 6.91
N PHE A 13 -20.25 -10.69 5.98
CA PHE A 13 -19.54 -10.15 4.82
C PHE A 13 -18.50 -9.09 5.22
N ALA A 14 -18.85 -8.16 6.13
CA ALA A 14 -17.91 -7.17 6.68
C ALA A 14 -16.77 -7.79 7.53
N ARG A 15 -16.93 -9.04 7.98
CA ARG A 15 -15.85 -9.80 8.65
C ARG A 15 -14.96 -10.54 7.66
N ALA A 16 -15.49 -10.93 6.51
CA ALA A 16 -14.76 -11.59 5.43
C ALA A 16 -13.92 -10.64 4.55
N THR A 17 -14.25 -9.34 4.52
CA THR A 17 -13.46 -8.31 3.79
C THR A 17 -12.22 -7.85 4.55
N ARG A 18 -12.27 -7.81 5.88
CA ARG A 18 -11.16 -7.41 6.76
C ARG A 18 -9.83 -8.13 6.48
N PRO A 19 -9.77 -9.47 6.32
CA PRO A 19 -8.52 -10.16 6.00
C PRO A 19 -7.89 -9.70 4.67
N ARG A 20 -8.71 -9.35 3.67
CA ARG A 20 -8.21 -8.93 2.35
C ARG A 20 -7.72 -7.48 2.38
N GLU A 21 -8.43 -6.61 3.08
CA GLU A 21 -8.03 -5.21 3.30
C GLU A 21 -6.73 -5.14 4.10
N ASP A 22 -6.58 -5.99 5.12
CA ASP A 22 -5.40 -6.07 5.96
C ASP A 22 -4.16 -6.53 5.19
N LEU A 23 -4.30 -7.55 4.34
CA LEU A 23 -3.23 -8.00 3.44
C LEU A 23 -2.83 -6.92 2.43
N ARG A 24 -3.81 -6.17 1.89
CA ARG A 24 -3.54 -5.07 0.96
C ARG A 24 -2.81 -3.93 1.66
N LEU A 25 -3.21 -3.57 2.88
CA LEU A 25 -2.54 -2.54 3.68
C LEU A 25 -1.10 -2.94 3.98
N ALA A 26 -0.88 -4.19 4.43
CA ALA A 26 0.46 -4.72 4.68
C ALA A 26 1.34 -4.69 3.42
N GLN A 27 0.78 -5.03 2.25
CA GLN A 27 1.48 -4.96 0.98
C GLN A 27 1.83 -3.51 0.61
N SER A 28 0.89 -2.58 0.72
CA SER A 28 1.13 -1.16 0.43
C SER A 28 2.21 -0.55 1.34
N CYS A 29 2.25 -0.96 2.62
CA CYS A 29 3.33 -0.53 3.53
C CYS A 29 4.70 -1.06 3.09
N ARG A 30 4.79 -2.30 2.59
CA ARG A 30 6.03 -2.85 2.02
C ARG A 30 6.45 -2.16 0.74
N ASP A 31 5.49 -1.84 -0.13
CA ASP A 31 5.76 -1.10 -1.36
C ASP A 31 6.31 0.31 -1.05
N PHE A 32 5.80 0.96 0.00
CA PHE A 32 6.33 2.24 0.50
C PHE A 32 7.77 2.12 1.00
N GLU A 33 8.08 1.09 1.79
CA GLU A 33 9.44 0.85 2.26
C GLU A 33 10.41 0.58 1.10
N SER A 34 9.96 -0.14 0.06
CA SER A 34 10.76 -0.35 -1.16
C SER A 34 11.13 0.96 -1.87
N VAL A 35 10.16 1.88 -2.02
CA VAL A 35 10.41 3.20 -2.62
C VAL A 35 11.36 4.04 -1.75
N PHE A 36 11.17 3.99 -0.43
CA PHE A 36 12.06 4.67 0.51
C PHE A 36 13.50 4.15 0.41
N LEU A 37 13.68 2.83 0.45
CA LEU A 37 15.00 2.19 0.36
C LEU A 37 15.67 2.42 -0.99
N THR A 38 14.90 2.41 -2.08
CA THR A 38 15.38 2.81 -3.41
C THR A 38 15.94 4.23 -3.38
N THR A 39 15.19 5.17 -2.79
CA THR A 39 15.59 6.58 -2.71
C THR A 39 16.81 6.75 -1.82
N LEU A 40 16.85 6.06 -0.68
CA LEU A 40 17.98 6.07 0.24
C LEU A 40 19.25 5.55 -0.44
N TRP A 41 19.16 4.39 -1.12
CA TRP A 41 20.28 3.82 -1.86
C TRP A 41 20.83 4.79 -2.91
N ARG A 42 19.96 5.41 -3.73
CA ARG A 42 20.39 6.38 -4.75
C ARG A 42 21.14 7.57 -4.15
N ASN A 43 20.67 8.08 -3.01
CA ASN A 43 21.36 9.17 -2.32
C ASN A 43 22.72 8.73 -1.76
N MET A 44 22.80 7.53 -1.18
CA MET A 44 24.07 6.97 -0.69
C MET A 44 25.07 6.73 -1.85
N ALA A 45 24.62 6.10 -2.94
CA ALA A 45 25.44 5.83 -4.12
C ALA A 45 25.99 7.13 -4.72
N LYS A 46 25.12 8.13 -4.90
CA LYS A 46 25.50 9.46 -5.38
C LYS A 46 26.55 10.12 -4.48
N ASN A 47 26.36 10.07 -3.16
CA ASN A 47 27.29 10.69 -2.20
C ASN A 47 28.61 9.93 -2.09
N ALA A 48 28.61 8.62 -2.35
CA ALA A 48 29.80 7.78 -2.37
C ALA A 48 30.56 7.83 -3.72
N GLY A 49 30.04 8.53 -4.72
CA GLY A 49 30.62 8.56 -6.08
C GLY A 49 30.44 7.26 -6.86
N ILE A 50 29.48 6.42 -6.45
CA ILE A 50 29.13 5.19 -7.15
C ILE A 50 28.16 5.55 -8.28
N GLU A 51 28.67 5.65 -9.51
CA GLU A 51 27.85 5.86 -10.71
C GLU A 51 27.80 4.57 -11.55
N ILE A 52 26.66 3.88 -11.52
CA ILE A 52 26.43 2.64 -12.29
C ILE A 52 25.87 2.98 -13.70
N GLY A 53 25.96 4.24 -14.11
CA GLY A 53 25.53 4.72 -15.43
C GLY A 53 24.04 4.51 -15.68
N ALA A 54 23.68 4.12 -16.90
CA ALA A 54 22.27 3.97 -17.32
C ALA A 54 21.48 2.91 -16.52
N TRP A 55 22.16 2.00 -15.83
CA TRP A 55 21.53 0.93 -15.04
C TRP A 55 21.17 1.35 -13.61
N ASP A 56 21.62 2.51 -13.17
CA ASP A 56 21.54 2.95 -11.78
C ASP A 56 20.09 3.03 -11.27
N VAL A 57 19.16 3.47 -12.12
CA VAL A 57 17.73 3.54 -11.79
C VAL A 57 17.12 2.15 -11.58
N LEU A 58 17.38 1.22 -12.50
CA LEU A 58 16.82 -0.14 -12.44
C LEU A 58 17.43 -0.94 -11.30
N LEU A 59 18.74 -0.82 -11.12
CA LEU A 59 19.46 -1.49 -10.04
C LEU A 59 18.98 -0.97 -8.68
N ALA A 60 18.85 0.35 -8.51
CA ALA A 60 18.33 0.92 -7.28
C ALA A 60 16.93 0.44 -6.94
N GLN A 61 16.03 0.37 -7.93
CA GLN A 61 14.67 -0.14 -7.74
C GLN A 61 14.66 -1.62 -7.36
N SER A 62 15.49 -2.43 -8.02
CA SER A 62 15.61 -3.87 -7.71
C SER A 62 16.14 -4.09 -6.29
N MET A 63 17.14 -3.31 -5.86
CA MET A 63 17.69 -3.42 -4.51
C MET A 63 16.72 -2.91 -3.45
N GLY A 64 16.05 -1.78 -3.67
CA GLY A 64 15.04 -1.29 -2.73
C GLY A 64 13.93 -2.30 -2.49
N LYS A 65 13.45 -2.94 -3.57
CA LYS A 65 12.45 -4.01 -3.48
C LYS A 65 12.99 -5.25 -2.75
N ALA A 66 14.17 -5.74 -3.15
CA ALA A 66 14.78 -6.90 -2.51
C ALA A 66 15.02 -6.69 -1.02
N TRP A 67 15.46 -5.50 -0.61
CA TRP A 67 15.68 -5.16 0.78
C TRP A 67 14.39 -5.06 1.57
N ALA A 68 13.35 -4.43 1.02
CA ALA A 68 12.03 -4.39 1.66
C ALA A 68 11.44 -5.81 1.83
N GLU A 69 11.59 -6.67 0.82
CA GLU A 69 11.13 -8.07 0.87
C GLU A 69 11.93 -8.92 1.88
N SER A 70 13.22 -8.65 2.05
CA SER A 70 14.06 -9.34 3.05
C SER A 70 13.90 -8.83 4.49
N GLY A 71 12.93 -7.93 4.73
CA GLY A 71 12.61 -7.39 6.06
C GLY A 71 12.93 -5.90 6.26
N GLY A 72 13.62 -5.27 5.31
CA GLY A 72 13.84 -3.83 5.25
C GLY A 72 14.50 -3.25 6.50
N ILE A 73 14.11 -2.02 6.83
CA ILE A 73 14.50 -1.30 8.05
C ILE A 73 13.37 -1.30 9.09
N GLY A 74 12.23 -1.90 8.78
CA GLY A 74 11.05 -1.98 9.63
C GLY A 74 10.06 -0.83 9.45
N LEU A 75 10.22 0.00 8.41
CA LEU A 75 9.30 1.11 8.15
C LEU A 75 7.90 0.60 7.79
N ALA A 76 7.81 -0.47 6.99
CA ALA A 76 6.52 -1.07 6.63
C ALA A 76 5.74 -1.53 7.87
N LYS A 77 6.43 -2.04 8.89
CA LYS A 77 5.83 -2.45 10.16
C LYS A 77 5.25 -1.26 10.92
N VAL A 78 6.02 -0.18 11.05
CA VAL A 78 5.56 1.05 11.73
C VAL A 78 4.34 1.63 11.00
N LEU A 79 4.40 1.75 9.66
CA LEU A 79 3.28 2.24 8.86
C LEU A 79 2.04 1.36 9.05
N TYR A 80 2.19 0.05 8.99
CA TYR A 80 1.10 -0.89 9.20
C TYR A 80 0.52 -0.76 10.61
N GLU A 81 1.33 -0.64 11.66
CA GLU A 81 0.85 -0.47 13.03
C GLU A 81 0.10 0.85 13.25
N GLN A 82 0.47 1.93 12.56
CA GLN A 82 -0.23 3.21 12.63
C GLN A 82 -1.54 3.16 11.84
N LEU A 83 -1.50 2.62 10.62
CA LEU A 83 -2.63 2.62 9.69
C LEU A 83 -3.69 1.58 10.04
N SER A 84 -3.30 0.41 10.56
CA SER A 84 -4.25 -0.62 11.00
C SER A 84 -5.02 -0.21 12.25
N LYS A 85 -4.48 0.74 13.04
CA LYS A 85 -5.15 1.34 14.19
C LYS A 85 -6.04 2.53 13.82
N SER A 86 -5.78 3.18 12.68
CA SER A 86 -6.67 4.21 12.14
C SER A 86 -7.85 3.56 11.38
N SER A 87 -9.03 3.56 11.99
CA SER A 87 -10.26 3.03 11.38
C SER A 87 -10.59 3.72 10.04
N PRO A 88 -10.96 2.97 8.98
CA PRO A 88 -11.28 3.52 7.65
C PRO A 88 -12.60 4.29 7.59
N SER A 89 -13.34 4.46 8.69
CA SER A 89 -14.54 5.31 8.75
C SER A 89 -14.26 6.79 8.44
N ASN A 90 -13.00 7.21 8.31
CA ASN A 90 -12.58 8.54 7.86
C ASN A 90 -11.75 8.52 6.55
N LEU A 91 -11.57 7.35 5.93
CA LEU A 91 -10.86 7.17 4.67
C LEU A 91 -11.84 6.79 3.56
N SER A 92 -13.00 7.46 3.53
CA SER A 92 -13.87 7.50 2.36
C SER A 92 -13.11 8.24 1.26
N GLY A 93 -12.19 7.53 0.60
CA GLY A 93 -11.77 7.86 -0.73
C GLY A 93 -13.03 7.85 -1.57
N ASP A 94 -13.35 9.03 -2.07
CA ASP A 94 -14.40 9.30 -3.05
C ASP A 94 -14.02 8.50 -4.31
N ASP A 95 -14.32 7.20 -4.32
CA ASP A 95 -14.34 6.41 -5.55
C ASP A 95 -15.51 6.97 -6.37
N VAL A 96 -15.24 8.08 -7.07
CA VAL A 96 -16.11 8.61 -8.10
C VAL A 96 -16.18 7.53 -9.17
N ASP A 97 -17.28 6.78 -9.15
CA ASP A 97 -17.72 5.92 -10.23
C ASP A 97 -17.66 6.72 -11.55
N GLU A 98 -16.63 6.45 -12.35
CA GLU A 98 -16.52 6.92 -13.73
C GLU A 98 -17.58 6.18 -14.57
N LYS A 99 -18.84 6.59 -14.43
CA LYS A 99 -19.94 6.07 -15.25
C LYS A 99 -21.11 7.05 -15.42
N THR A 100 -20.83 8.32 -15.66
CA THR A 100 -21.83 9.22 -16.27
C THR A 100 -21.17 10.23 -17.21
N PHE A 101 -20.82 9.77 -18.42
CA PHE A 101 -20.80 10.66 -19.58
C PHE A 101 -21.83 10.15 -20.59
N GLY A 102 -23.11 10.36 -20.23
CA GLY A 102 -24.20 10.33 -21.19
C GLY A 102 -24.31 11.73 -21.80
N VAL A 103 -23.81 11.90 -23.02
CA VAL A 103 -24.16 13.06 -23.87
C VAL A 103 -25.40 12.66 -24.65
N PRO A 104 -26.54 13.36 -24.51
CA PRO A 104 -27.56 13.37 -25.54
C PRO A 104 -27.20 14.43 -26.59
N GLU A 105 -27.42 14.07 -27.86
CA GLU A 105 -27.37 14.93 -29.05
C GLU A 105 -28.22 16.20 -28.92
#